data_AF-A0A2E3KEK6-F1
#
_entry.id   AF-A0A2E3KEK6-F1
#
_cell.length_a   1.000
_cell.length_b   1.000
_cell.length_c   1.000
_cell.angle_alpha   90.00
_cell.angle_beta   90.00
_cell.angle_gamma   90.00
#
_symmetry.space_group_name_H-M   'P 1'
#
loop_
_entity.id
_entity.type
_entity.pdbx_description
1 polymer ?
#
loop_
_entity_poly.entity_id
_entity_poly.type
_entity_poly.pdbx_seq_one_letter_code
_entity_poly.pdbx_strand_id
1 'polypeptide(L)'
;MTINKNTESEFINNGFVIPYPDDPFEMKSGPFYLGNQDGKTILSIRLGRSQCNSNLVAHGGLLMTLADLAVCHEACKGDEYGSSVTV
;
A
#
# COMPACT_ATOMS: atom_id res chain seq x y z
N MET A 1 5.54 -13.43 -17.48
CA MET A 1 6.24 -12.27 -16.89
C MET A 1 6.60 -12.67 -15.47
N THR A 2 7.86 -13.04 -15.25
CA THR A 2 8.32 -13.60 -13.98
C THR A 2 8.43 -12.46 -12.98
N ILE A 3 7.58 -12.45 -11.96
CA ILE A 3 7.69 -11.51 -10.84
C ILE A 3 9.02 -11.82 -10.15
N ASN A 4 9.94 -10.87 -10.17
CA ASN A 4 11.26 -11.03 -9.55
C ASN A 4 11.06 -11.08 -8.03
N LYS A 5 11.12 -12.27 -7.43
CA LYS A 5 10.98 -12.48 -5.97
C LYS A 5 11.96 -11.66 -5.13
N ASN A 6 13.05 -11.16 -5.72
CA ASN A 6 14.06 -10.35 -5.04
C ASN A 6 13.59 -8.95 -4.61
N THR A 7 12.50 -8.42 -5.17
CA THR A 7 12.11 -7.00 -4.95
C THR A 7 10.98 -6.79 -3.95
N GLU A 8 10.09 -7.77 -3.72
CA GLU A 8 9.20 -7.73 -2.54
C GLU A 8 10.03 -7.69 -1.25
N SER A 9 11.18 -8.37 -1.28
CA SER A 9 12.17 -8.33 -0.22
C SER A 9 12.69 -6.91 0.05
N GLU A 10 12.69 -5.98 -0.90
CA GLU A 10 13.25 -4.64 -0.66
C GLU A 10 12.43 -3.82 0.35
N PHE A 11 11.11 -3.77 0.19
CA PHE A 11 10.26 -3.05 1.14
C PHE A 11 10.30 -3.72 2.52
N ILE A 12 10.18 -5.04 2.55
CA ILE A 12 10.22 -5.81 3.79
C ILE A 12 11.58 -5.68 4.50
N ASN A 13 12.70 -5.74 3.75
CA ASN A 13 14.05 -5.56 4.29
C ASN A 13 14.27 -4.13 4.83
N ASN A 14 13.53 -3.15 4.33
CA ASN A 14 13.54 -1.77 4.81
C ASN A 14 12.50 -1.51 5.92
N GLY A 15 11.91 -2.57 6.50
CA GLY A 15 11.01 -2.46 7.65
C GLY A 15 9.56 -2.11 7.30
N PHE A 16 9.17 -2.16 6.03
CA PHE A 16 7.76 -2.05 5.65
C PHE A 16 7.05 -3.39 5.83
N VAL A 17 5.73 -3.34 6.02
CA VAL A 17 4.87 -4.52 6.19
C VAL A 17 3.64 -4.44 5.29
N ILE A 18 3.02 -5.59 4.99
CA ILE A 18 1.69 -5.63 4.37
C ILE A 18 0.69 -5.67 5.52
N PRO A 19 -0.12 -4.61 5.74
CA PRO A 19 -0.98 -4.51 6.92
C PRO A 19 -2.13 -5.53 6.90
N TYR A 20 -2.69 -5.80 5.71
CA TYR A 20 -3.85 -6.68 5.54
C TYR A 20 -3.57 -7.76 4.47
N PRO A 21 -2.73 -8.76 4.77
CA PRO A 21 -2.31 -9.77 3.79
C PRO A 21 -3.45 -10.68 3.29
N ASP A 22 -4.55 -10.74 4.02
CA ASP A 22 -5.74 -11.53 3.67
C ASP A 22 -6.84 -10.71 2.97
N ASP A 23 -6.66 -9.38 2.81
CA ASP A 23 -7.64 -8.54 2.13
C ASP A 23 -7.57 -8.74 0.60
N PRO A 24 -8.66 -9.20 -0.04
CA PRO A 24 -8.63 -9.55 -1.46
C PRO A 24 -8.52 -8.33 -2.37
N PHE A 25 -9.01 -7.16 -1.95
CA PHE A 25 -8.95 -5.95 -2.76
C PHE A 25 -7.54 -5.37 -2.72
N GLU A 26 -6.95 -5.20 -1.54
CA GLU A 26 -5.60 -4.67 -1.36
C GLU A 26 -4.53 -5.59 -1.96
N MET A 27 -4.69 -6.91 -1.84
CA MET A 27 -3.73 -7.84 -2.44
C MET A 27 -3.85 -7.93 -3.97
N LYS A 28 -5.02 -7.66 -4.54
CA LYS A 28 -5.23 -7.65 -5.99
C LYS A 28 -4.84 -6.33 -6.64
N SER A 29 -5.08 -5.21 -5.96
CA SER A 29 -4.74 -3.87 -6.44
C SER A 29 -3.29 -3.50 -6.09
N GLY A 30 -2.76 -4.01 -4.98
CA GLY A 30 -1.41 -3.83 -4.49
C GLY A 30 -0.43 -4.97 -4.87
N PRO A 31 0.40 -5.46 -3.93
CA PRO A 31 0.35 -5.21 -2.47
C PRO A 31 0.78 -3.80 -2.07
N PHE A 32 0.15 -3.27 -1.02
CA PHE A 32 0.52 -2.02 -0.37
C PHE A 32 1.43 -2.30 0.83
N TYR A 33 2.47 -1.47 0.97
CA TYR A 33 3.49 -1.59 1.98
C TYR A 33 3.41 -0.39 2.93
N LEU A 34 3.10 -0.66 4.18
CA LEU A 34 3.05 0.31 5.26
C LEU A 34 4.40 0.37 5.96
N GLY A 35 4.96 1.57 6.08
CA GLY A 35 6.20 1.83 6.80
C GLY A 35 6.09 3.07 7.67
N ASN A 36 7.13 3.28 8.46
CA ASN A 36 7.29 4.48 9.26
C ASN A 36 8.64 5.12 8.94
N GLN A 37 8.65 6.42 8.68
CA GLN A 37 9.88 7.19 8.50
C GLN A 37 9.77 8.48 9.30
N ASP A 38 10.69 8.67 10.26
CA ASP A 38 10.74 9.83 11.15
C ASP A 38 9.40 10.11 11.86
N GLY A 39 8.73 9.02 12.29
CA GLY A 39 7.43 9.11 12.94
C GLY A 39 6.27 9.39 11.99
N LYS A 40 6.46 9.44 10.67
CA LYS A 40 5.38 9.64 9.67
C LYS A 40 4.97 8.32 9.05
N THR A 41 3.67 8.16 8.79
CA THR A 41 3.15 7.02 8.02
C THR A 41 3.58 7.15 6.57
N ILE A 42 4.19 6.09 6.03
CA ILE A 42 4.58 5.99 4.63
C ILE A 42 3.86 4.80 4.02
N LEU A 43 3.05 5.05 3.00
CA LEU A 43 2.42 4.00 2.21
C LEU A 43 3.08 3.92 0.84
N SER A 44 3.49 2.72 0.46
CA SER A 44 4.23 2.45 -0.76
C SER A 44 3.59 1.33 -1.57
N ILE A 45 3.79 1.36 -2.88
CA ILE A 45 3.36 0.30 -3.80
C ILE A 45 4.37 0.17 -4.93
N ARG A 46 4.56 -1.04 -5.43
CA ARG A 46 5.29 -1.27 -6.67
C ARG A 46 4.33 -1.31 -7.85
N LEU A 47 4.56 -0.44 -8.83
CA LEU A 47 3.75 -0.43 -10.04
C LEU A 47 4.18 -1.57 -10.97
N GLY A 48 3.23 -2.46 -11.26
CA GLY A 48 3.27 -3.40 -12.37
C GLY A 48 2.23 -3.03 -13.44
N ARG A 49 2.15 -3.85 -14.50
CA ARG A 49 1.16 -3.63 -15.57
C ARG A 49 -0.29 -3.64 -15.06
N SER A 50 -0.58 -4.47 -14.06
CA SER A 50 -1.90 -4.58 -13.40
C SER A 50 -2.34 -3.31 -12.68
N GLN A 51 -1.37 -2.47 -12.28
CA GLN A 51 -1.60 -1.21 -11.56
C GLN A 51 -1.72 -0.01 -12.51
N CYS A 52 -1.45 -0.18 -13.80
CA CYS A 52 -1.49 0.89 -14.78
C CYS A 52 -2.83 0.97 -15.52
N ASN A 53 -3.18 2.16 -15.99
CA ASN A 53 -4.26 2.35 -16.96
C ASN A 53 -3.82 1.96 -18.39
N SER A 54 -4.71 2.16 -19.36
CA SER A 54 -4.46 1.87 -20.78
C SER A 54 -3.25 2.60 -21.35
N ASN A 55 -2.86 3.74 -20.77
CA ASN A 55 -1.70 4.55 -21.17
C ASN A 55 -0.39 4.13 -20.46
N LEU A 56 -0.36 2.98 -19.78
CA LEU A 56 0.83 2.46 -19.08
C LEU A 56 1.33 3.32 -17.92
N VAL A 57 0.54 4.27 -17.43
CA VAL A 57 0.81 5.03 -16.20
C VAL A 57 -0.06 4.53 -15.06
N ALA A 58 0.32 4.82 -13.81
CA ALA A 58 -0.47 4.44 -12.63
C ALA A 58 -1.95 4.81 -12.80
N HIS A 59 -2.84 3.85 -12.56
CA HIS A 59 -4.27 4.09 -12.70
C HIS A 59 -4.74 5.11 -11.67
N GLY A 60 -5.56 6.10 -12.07
CA GLY A 60 -6.02 7.14 -11.14
C GLY A 60 -6.75 6.57 -9.91
N GLY A 61 -7.57 5.54 -10.13
CA GLY A 61 -8.21 4.81 -9.02
C GLY A 61 -7.23 4.14 -8.06
N LEU A 62 -6.08 3.64 -8.55
CA LEU A 62 -5.04 3.08 -7.68
C LEU A 62 -4.38 4.16 -6.83
N LEU A 63 -4.11 5.33 -7.42
CA LEU A 63 -3.58 6.48 -6.67
C LEU A 63 -4.56 6.96 -5.60
N MET A 64 -5.86 6.91 -5.88
CA MET A 64 -6.89 7.25 -4.90
C MET A 64 -6.96 6.21 -3.77
N THR A 65 -6.85 4.91 -4.08
CA THR A 65 -6.69 3.87 -3.06
C THR A 65 -5.44 4.09 -2.20
N LEU A 66 -4.30 4.41 -2.81
CA LEU A 66 -3.08 4.71 -2.07
C LEU A 66 -3.26 5.93 -1.14
N ALA A 67 -3.95 6.98 -1.60
CA ALA A 67 -4.23 8.17 -0.80
C ALA A 67 -5.18 7.87 0.37
N ASP A 68 -6.27 7.14 0.12
CA ASP A 68 -7.24 6.74 1.14
C ASP A 68 -6.57 5.92 2.25
N LEU A 69 -5.84 4.86 1.88
CA LEU A 69 -5.10 4.02 2.82
C LEU A 69 -4.07 4.83 3.64
N ALA A 70 -3.36 5.78 3.02
CA ALA A 70 -2.39 6.61 3.72
C ALA A 70 -3.05 7.52 4.76
N VAL A 71 -4.20 8.14 4.43
CA VAL A 71 -4.97 8.98 5.37
C VAL A 71 -5.55 8.14 6.49
N CYS A 72 -6.15 6.99 6.18
CA CYS A 72 -6.73 6.09 7.17
C CYS A 72 -5.67 5.56 8.15
N HIS A 73 -4.50 5.11 7.66
CA HIS A 73 -3.44 4.62 8.53
C HIS A 73 -2.87 5.70 9.46
N GLU A 74 -2.69 6.93 8.99
CA GLU A 74 -2.24 8.02 9.87
C GLU A 74 -3.35 8.43 10.85
N ALA A 75 -4.62 8.44 10.44
CA ALA A 75 -5.74 8.80 11.31
C ALA A 75 -5.97 7.77 12.44
N CYS A 76 -5.76 6.48 12.16
CA CYS A 76 -5.91 5.39 13.13
C CYS A 76 -4.63 5.14 13.96
N LYS A 77 -3.57 5.92 13.75
CA LYS A 77 -2.29 5.71 14.41
C LYS A 77 -2.38 5.98 15.91
N GLY A 78 -2.10 4.95 16.71
CA GLY A 78 -2.24 5.02 18.17
C GLY A 78 -3.67 4.88 18.66
N ASP A 79 -4.63 4.58 17.78
CA ASP A 79 -5.98 4.21 18.18
C ASP A 79 -6.03 2.72 18.55
N GLU A 80 -6.10 2.43 19.85
CA GLU A 80 -6.22 1.08 20.40
C GLU A 80 -7.61 0.45 20.18
N TYR A 81 -8.62 1.26 19.83
CA TYR A 81 -10.01 0.83 19.75
C TYR A 81 -10.49 0.53 18.32
N GLY A 82 -9.63 0.72 17.32
CA GLY A 82 -9.89 0.28 15.94
C GLY A 82 -11.00 1.07 15.23
N SER A 83 -10.96 2.41 15.33
CA SER A 83 -11.89 3.25 14.58
C SER A 83 -11.72 3.02 13.08
N SER A 84 -12.84 2.95 12.36
CA SER A 84 -12.85 2.92 10.91
C SER A 84 -12.98 4.34 10.36
N VAL A 85 -12.11 4.71 9.43
CA VAL A 85 -12.16 5.97 8.70
C VAL A 85 -12.39 5.64 7.22
N THR A 86 -13.14 6.48 6.52
CA THR A 86 -13.35 6.37 5.06
C THR A 86 -13.37 7.78 4.50
N VAL A 87 -12.70 7.99 3.36
CA VAL A 87 -12.54 9.30 2.71
C VAL A 87 -13.37 9.40 1.43
#